data_AF-C6Y3N4-F1
#
_entry.id   AF-C6Y3N4-F1
#
_cell.length_a   1.000
_cell.length_b   1.000
_cell.length_c   1.000
_cell.angle_alpha   90.00
_cell.angle_beta   90.00
_cell.angle_gamma   90.00
#
_symmetry.space_group_name_H-M   'P 1'
#
loop_
_entity.id
_entity.type
_entity.pdbx_description
1 polymer ?
#
loop_
_entity_poly.entity_id
_entity_poly.type
_entity_poly.pdbx_seq_one_letter_code
_entity_poly.pdbx_strand_id
1 'polypeptide(L)'
;MNHLQTTINHTAWHLMNFMMMQIIGYCFRLAFEKELSDLKGLVHPDSFCEMENDKRGGIDIELELLDALEDESNRVLLDSIHRIVNCRNVLAMINNIDPEKALVDKLAIQYANNIHEFGEIMPEDCSDYNTLVLWGYELYMDMFYQLYLCSEMFNQGTTNVVTKKAYDEFNAALDQLMMGNLVPENKNAQLLLGLIEDLQEDCDRIFEND
;
A
#
# COMPACT_ATOMS: atom_id res chain seq x y z
N MET A 1 -4.71 21.85 -15.16
CA MET A 1 -5.19 21.04 -14.03
C MET A 1 -5.58 21.99 -12.91
N ASN A 2 -6.79 21.88 -12.35
CA ASN A 2 -7.16 22.73 -11.21
C ASN A 2 -6.38 22.27 -9.95
N HIS A 3 -6.23 23.14 -8.95
CA HIS A 3 -5.42 22.85 -7.77
C HIS A 3 -5.87 21.58 -7.03
N LEU A 4 -7.18 21.35 -6.95
CA LEU A 4 -7.78 20.19 -6.30
C LEU A 4 -7.39 18.87 -7.00
N GLN A 5 -7.43 18.82 -8.33
CA GLN A 5 -7.02 17.65 -9.10
C GLN A 5 -5.54 17.34 -8.91
N THR A 6 -4.68 18.37 -8.87
CA THR A 6 -3.26 18.20 -8.55
C THR A 6 -3.09 17.57 -7.16
N THR A 7 -3.81 18.07 -6.16
CA THR A 7 -3.77 17.52 -4.81
C THR A 7 -4.24 16.06 -4.77
N ILE A 8 -5.36 15.71 -5.42
CA ILE A 8 -5.83 14.31 -5.49
C ILE A 8 -4.77 13.39 -6.12
N ASN A 9 -4.15 13.83 -7.22
CA ASN A 9 -3.09 13.07 -7.90
C ASN A 9 -1.88 12.84 -6.98
N HIS A 10 -1.44 13.89 -6.27
CA HIS A 10 -0.32 13.79 -5.34
C HIS A 10 -0.67 12.96 -4.10
N THR A 11 -1.91 13.02 -3.60
CA THR A 11 -2.38 12.19 -2.48
C THR A 11 -2.31 10.71 -2.83
N ALA A 12 -2.84 10.33 -4.00
CA ALA A 12 -2.77 8.97 -4.51
C ALA A 12 -1.32 8.47 -4.62
N TRP A 13 -0.44 9.33 -5.11
CA TRP A 13 0.99 9.03 -5.26
C TRP A 13 1.69 8.78 -3.92
N HIS A 14 1.39 9.60 -2.90
CA HIS A 14 1.91 9.40 -1.53
C HIS A 14 1.36 8.15 -0.88
N LEU A 15 0.07 7.88 -1.05
CA LEU A 15 -0.58 6.71 -0.46
C LEU A 15 0.05 5.41 -0.95
N MET A 16 0.32 5.29 -2.25
CA MET A 16 1.05 4.14 -2.80
C MET A 16 2.49 4.02 -2.25
N ASN A 17 3.15 5.13 -1.93
CA ASN A 17 4.45 5.06 -1.25
C ASN A 17 4.31 4.54 0.19
N PHE A 18 3.28 4.95 0.91
CA PHE A 18 3.02 4.43 2.26
C PHE A 18 2.74 2.92 2.23
N MET A 19 1.94 2.44 1.28
CA MET A 19 1.69 1.00 1.10
C MET A 19 2.98 0.22 0.86
N MET A 20 3.87 0.69 -0.02
CA MET A 20 5.17 0.03 -0.23
C MET A 20 5.99 -0.04 1.04
N MET A 21 6.03 1.05 1.83
CA MET A 21 6.75 1.06 3.11
C MET A 21 6.13 0.10 4.13
N GLN A 22 4.80 0.00 4.19
CA GLN A 22 4.11 -0.97 5.04
C GLN A 22 4.49 -2.41 4.63
N ILE A 23 4.46 -2.73 3.33
CA ILE A 23 4.83 -4.05 2.83
C ILE A 23 6.29 -4.37 3.16
N ILE A 24 7.23 -3.44 2.92
CA ILE A 24 8.66 -3.65 3.24
C ILE A 24 8.85 -3.97 4.73
N GLY A 25 8.22 -3.19 5.61
CA GLY A 25 8.31 -3.43 7.05
C GLY A 25 7.74 -4.79 7.45
N TYR A 26 6.64 -5.17 6.80
CA TYR A 26 6.02 -6.47 7.00
C TYR A 26 6.87 -7.63 6.47
N CYS A 27 7.52 -7.49 5.31
CA CYS A 27 8.48 -8.47 4.78
C CYS A 27 9.65 -8.69 5.75
N PHE A 28 10.22 -7.61 6.31
CA PHE A 28 11.27 -7.76 7.32
C PHE A 28 10.76 -8.48 8.57
N ARG A 29 9.53 -8.23 9.01
CA ARG A 29 8.95 -8.96 10.15
C ARG A 29 8.84 -10.46 9.88
N LEU A 30 8.36 -10.86 8.70
CA LEU A 30 8.35 -12.27 8.27
C LEU A 30 9.77 -12.85 8.18
N ALA A 31 10.70 -12.11 7.57
CA ALA A 31 12.09 -12.52 7.42
C ALA A 31 12.75 -12.77 8.78
N PHE A 32 12.56 -11.88 9.75
CA PHE A 32 13.08 -12.03 11.11
C PHE A 32 12.50 -13.27 11.81
N GLU A 33 11.27 -13.66 11.50
CA GLU A 33 10.70 -14.90 12.04
C GLU A 33 11.34 -16.18 11.46
N LYS A 34 11.90 -16.13 10.25
CA LYS A 34 12.53 -17.27 9.56
C LYS A 34 14.01 -17.02 9.24
N GLU A 35 14.28 -16.43 8.08
CA GLU A 35 15.59 -16.39 7.42
C GLU A 35 16.59 -15.42 8.05
N LEU A 36 16.11 -14.40 8.75
CA LEU A 36 16.89 -13.40 9.51
C LEU A 36 16.73 -13.57 11.03
N SER A 37 16.39 -14.78 11.48
CA SER A 37 16.11 -15.06 12.89
C SER A 37 17.30 -14.87 13.83
N ASP A 38 18.53 -14.89 13.30
CA ASP A 38 19.75 -14.56 14.02
C ASP A 38 19.87 -13.06 14.36
N LEU A 39 19.15 -12.19 13.65
CA LEU A 39 19.09 -10.75 13.91
C LEU A 39 18.02 -10.35 14.94
N LYS A 40 17.16 -11.28 15.37
CA LYS A 40 16.10 -11.03 16.35
C LYS A 40 16.67 -10.51 17.68
N GLY A 41 16.11 -9.40 18.15
CA GLY A 41 16.53 -8.73 19.40
C GLY A 41 17.86 -7.98 19.28
N LEU A 42 18.54 -8.04 18.13
CA LEU A 42 19.72 -7.21 17.81
C LEU A 42 19.34 -5.99 16.99
N VAL A 43 18.39 -6.16 16.07
CA VAL A 43 17.87 -5.10 15.19
C VAL A 43 16.34 -5.13 15.24
N HIS A 44 15.71 -3.95 15.26
CA HIS A 44 14.26 -3.86 15.18
C HIS A 44 13.83 -3.93 13.70
N PRO A 45 12.84 -4.76 13.32
CA PRO A 45 12.40 -4.87 11.91
C PRO A 45 12.03 -3.51 11.29
N ASP A 46 11.40 -2.63 12.07
CA ASP A 46 10.99 -1.31 11.57
C ASP A 46 12.16 -0.35 11.33
N SER A 47 13.36 -0.65 11.83
CA SER A 47 14.54 0.21 11.63
C SER A 47 15.00 0.27 10.17
N PHE A 48 14.63 -0.72 9.35
CA PHE A 48 14.85 -0.70 7.90
C PHE A 48 13.85 0.19 7.16
N CYS A 49 12.73 0.55 7.81
CA CYS A 49 11.70 1.40 7.24
C CYS A 49 11.76 2.84 7.77
N GLU A 50 12.64 3.12 8.72
CA GLU A 50 12.86 4.49 9.22
C GLU A 50 13.49 5.36 8.12
N MET A 51 12.66 6.20 7.50
CA MET A 51 13.18 7.35 6.77
C MET A 51 13.84 8.30 7.75
N GLU A 52 15.15 8.14 8.00
CA GLU A 52 15.92 9.16 8.72
C GLU A 52 15.64 10.52 8.08
N ASN A 53 15.31 11.52 8.90
CA ASN A 53 14.82 12.86 8.49
C ASN A 53 15.69 13.65 7.49
N ASP A 54 16.86 13.14 7.10
CA ASP A 54 17.76 13.73 6.09
C ASP A 54 18.27 12.72 5.04
N LYS A 55 17.91 11.44 5.16
CA LYS A 55 18.22 10.43 4.16
C LYS A 55 16.94 10.14 3.41
N ARG A 56 16.93 10.54 2.14
CA ARG A 56 16.07 9.93 1.12
C ARG A 56 16.54 8.47 0.98
N GLY A 57 16.31 7.66 2.02
CA GLY A 57 16.67 6.26 2.08
C GLY A 57 16.01 5.60 0.88
N GLY A 58 16.86 5.24 -0.09
CA GLY A 58 16.40 4.61 -1.31
C GLY A 58 15.93 3.23 -0.91
N ILE A 59 14.62 3.02 -0.99
CA ILE A 59 13.92 1.73 -0.89
C ILE A 59 14.69 0.62 -1.64
N ASP A 60 15.46 0.97 -2.66
CA ASP A 60 16.33 0.11 -3.45
C ASP A 60 17.23 -0.81 -2.61
N ILE A 61 17.85 -0.35 -1.50
CA ILE A 61 18.74 -1.21 -0.69
C ILE A 61 17.94 -2.25 0.08
N GLU A 62 16.84 -1.81 0.69
CA GLU A 62 15.93 -2.69 1.43
C GLU A 62 15.30 -3.73 0.51
N LEU A 63 14.91 -3.35 -0.71
CA LEU A 63 14.40 -4.28 -1.72
C LEU A 63 15.46 -5.29 -2.16
N GLU A 64 16.71 -4.87 -2.39
CA GLU A 64 17.81 -5.79 -2.74
C GLU A 64 18.03 -6.84 -1.63
N LEU A 65 17.90 -6.45 -0.35
CA LEU A 65 18.01 -7.37 0.77
C LEU A 65 16.84 -8.36 0.83
N LEU A 66 15.62 -7.87 0.60
CA LEU A 66 14.42 -8.71 0.61
C LEU A 66 14.36 -9.65 -0.61
N ASP A 67 14.83 -9.22 -1.78
CA ASP A 67 14.92 -10.03 -3.01
C ASP A 67 15.87 -11.23 -2.87
N ALA A 68 16.80 -11.17 -1.91
CA ALA A 68 17.72 -12.28 -1.62
C ALA A 68 17.10 -13.39 -0.75
N LEU A 69 15.89 -13.17 -0.21
CA LEU A 69 15.18 -14.11 0.65
C LEU A 69 14.42 -15.16 -0.18
N GLU A 70 14.36 -16.39 0.34
CA GLU A 70 13.73 -17.53 -0.34
C GLU A 70 12.27 -17.77 0.10
N ASP A 71 11.81 -17.16 1.19
CA ASP A 71 10.45 -17.31 1.71
C ASP A 71 9.38 -16.87 0.71
N GLU A 72 8.44 -17.77 0.41
CA GLU A 72 7.43 -17.52 -0.64
C GLU A 72 6.48 -16.39 -0.26
N SER A 73 6.09 -16.25 1.01
CA SER A 73 5.24 -15.14 1.45
C SER A 73 5.94 -13.79 1.23
N ASN A 74 7.24 -13.69 1.56
CA ASN A 74 8.05 -12.51 1.24
C ASN A 74 8.13 -12.25 -0.28
N ARG A 75 8.31 -13.29 -1.09
CA ARG A 75 8.38 -13.12 -2.56
C ARG A 75 7.06 -12.61 -3.15
N VAL A 76 5.92 -13.10 -2.66
CA VAL A 76 4.62 -12.61 -3.09
C VAL A 76 4.40 -11.15 -2.68
N LEU A 77 4.84 -10.76 -1.47
CA LEU A 77 4.78 -9.37 -1.03
C LEU A 77 5.67 -8.44 -1.88
N LEU A 78 6.83 -8.92 -2.35
CA LEU A 78 7.68 -8.18 -3.29
C LEU A 78 7.02 -8.03 -4.67
N ASP A 79 6.31 -9.06 -5.15
CA ASP A 79 5.48 -8.95 -6.36
C ASP A 79 4.41 -7.84 -6.20
N SER A 80 3.76 -7.77 -5.02
CA SER A 80 2.82 -6.70 -4.68
C SER A 80 3.45 -5.31 -4.74
N ILE A 81 4.68 -5.14 -4.23
CA ILE A 81 5.42 -3.87 -4.36
C ILE A 81 5.63 -3.52 -5.84
N HIS A 82 6.04 -4.47 -6.67
CA HIS A 82 6.24 -4.22 -8.11
C HIS A 82 4.95 -3.75 -8.80
N ARG A 83 3.80 -4.34 -8.46
CA ARG A 83 2.49 -3.92 -8.98
C ARG A 83 2.14 -2.50 -8.52
N ILE A 84 2.38 -2.17 -7.25
CA ILE A 84 2.17 -0.82 -6.72
C ILE A 84 3.09 0.20 -7.41
N VAL A 85 4.37 -0.11 -7.59
CA VAL A 85 5.33 0.75 -8.32
C VAL A 85 4.85 1.00 -9.74
N ASN A 86 4.41 -0.04 -10.44
CA ASN A 86 3.90 0.08 -11.81
C ASN A 86 2.65 0.96 -11.85
N CYS A 87 1.67 0.71 -10.97
CA CYS A 87 0.45 1.52 -10.86
C CYS A 87 0.79 3.00 -10.59
N ARG A 88 1.67 3.28 -9.62
CA ARG A 88 2.14 4.63 -9.29
C ARG A 88 2.79 5.32 -10.48
N ASN A 89 3.64 4.62 -11.23
CA ASN A 89 4.31 5.16 -12.41
C ASN A 89 3.29 5.44 -13.53
N VAL A 90 2.33 4.56 -13.76
CA VAL A 90 1.25 4.76 -14.73
C VAL A 90 0.37 5.96 -14.34
N LEU A 91 0.02 6.08 -13.06
CA LEU A 91 -0.72 7.24 -12.55
C LEU A 91 0.06 8.54 -12.80
N ALA A 92 1.35 8.55 -12.52
CA ALA A 92 2.23 9.70 -12.76
C ALA A 92 2.27 10.07 -14.25
N MET A 93 2.34 9.08 -15.15
CA MET A 93 2.32 9.30 -16.60
C MET A 93 0.98 9.85 -17.09
N ILE A 94 -0.16 9.28 -16.65
CA ILE A 94 -1.50 9.73 -17.04
C ILE A 94 -1.71 11.20 -16.66
N ASN A 95 -1.23 11.59 -15.48
CA ASN A 95 -1.52 12.88 -14.88
C ASN A 95 -0.38 13.90 -14.97
N ASN A 96 0.75 13.51 -15.60
CA ASN A 96 1.98 14.30 -15.68
C ASN A 96 2.42 14.82 -14.30
N ILE A 97 2.47 13.91 -13.31
CA ILE A 97 2.91 14.21 -11.95
C ILE A 97 4.42 14.46 -11.97
N ASP A 98 4.82 15.56 -11.34
CA ASP A 98 6.21 15.91 -11.11
C ASP A 98 6.59 15.44 -9.69
N PRO A 99 7.43 14.40 -9.53
CA PRO A 99 7.74 13.83 -8.22
C PRO A 99 8.33 14.86 -7.25
N GLU A 100 9.14 15.81 -7.71
CA GLU A 100 9.71 16.84 -6.84
C GLU A 100 8.65 17.77 -6.27
N LYS A 101 7.60 18.06 -7.05
CA LYS A 101 6.46 18.85 -6.58
C LYS A 101 5.53 18.03 -5.69
N ALA A 102 5.27 16.78 -6.04
CA ALA A 102 4.46 15.89 -5.22
C ALA A 102 5.06 15.73 -3.83
N LEU A 103 6.39 15.55 -3.74
CA LEU A 103 7.13 15.41 -2.48
C LEU A 103 6.97 16.59 -1.51
N VAL A 104 6.73 17.80 -2.01
CA VAL A 104 6.58 19.01 -1.18
C VAL A 104 5.13 19.48 -1.04
N ASP A 105 4.16 18.74 -1.59
CA ASP A 105 2.74 19.05 -1.49
C ASP A 105 2.20 18.65 -0.11
N LYS A 106 2.32 19.59 0.85
CA LYS A 106 1.90 19.39 2.24
C LYS A 106 0.42 19.02 2.39
N LEU A 107 -0.44 19.54 1.51
CA LEU A 107 -1.86 19.28 1.59
C LEU A 107 -2.16 17.85 1.12
N ALA A 108 -1.50 17.42 0.04
CA ALA A 108 -1.59 16.06 -0.44
C ALA A 108 -1.08 15.04 0.59
N ILE A 109 0.05 15.33 1.25
CA ILE A 109 0.61 14.53 2.35
C ILE A 109 -0.39 14.43 3.50
N GLN A 110 -1.00 15.54 3.90
CA GLN A 110 -2.01 15.54 4.97
C GLN A 110 -3.20 14.64 4.62
N TYR A 111 -3.71 14.72 3.39
CA TYR A 111 -4.81 13.85 2.97
C TYR A 111 -4.40 12.37 2.90
N ALA A 112 -3.17 12.09 2.45
CA ALA A 112 -2.65 10.72 2.43
C ALA A 112 -2.53 10.16 3.86
N ASN A 113 -1.99 10.94 4.80
CA ASN A 113 -1.93 10.57 6.21
C ASN A 113 -3.32 10.34 6.79
N ASN A 114 -4.28 11.22 6.53
CA ASN A 114 -5.65 11.05 7.03
C ASN A 114 -6.32 9.77 6.50
N ILE A 115 -5.97 9.31 5.31
CA ILE A 115 -6.47 8.03 4.77
C ILE A 115 -5.73 6.87 5.42
N HIS A 116 -4.41 6.97 5.53
CA HIS A 116 -3.52 5.95 6.09
C HIS A 116 -3.75 5.70 7.60
N GLU A 117 -4.09 6.73 8.37
CA GLU A 117 -4.40 6.62 9.81
C GLU A 117 -5.64 5.76 10.13
N PHE A 118 -6.42 5.34 9.12
CA PHE A 118 -7.51 4.37 9.30
C PHE A 118 -7.06 2.91 9.27
N GLY A 119 -5.80 2.63 8.91
CA GLY A 119 -5.26 1.27 8.92
C GLY A 119 -5.09 0.73 10.34
N GLU A 120 -5.34 -0.57 10.52
CA GLU A 120 -5.05 -1.24 11.78
C GLU A 120 -3.54 -1.37 12.00
N ILE A 121 -3.08 -0.96 13.19
CA ILE A 121 -1.69 -1.15 13.60
C ILE A 121 -1.52 -2.63 13.94
N MET A 122 -0.68 -3.33 13.17
CA MET A 122 -0.30 -4.71 13.48
C MET A 122 0.18 -4.79 14.94
N PRO A 123 -0.30 -5.77 15.74
CA PRO A 123 0.09 -5.89 17.13
C PRO A 123 1.62 -6.00 17.26
N GLU A 124 2.21 -5.18 18.14
CA GLU A 124 3.65 -5.17 18.40
C GLU A 124 4.18 -6.57 18.82
N ASP A 125 3.33 -7.39 19.44
CA ASP A 125 3.64 -8.70 20.00
C ASP A 125 3.08 -9.89 19.18
N CYS A 126 3.16 -9.84 17.84
CA CYS A 126 2.95 -11.06 17.05
C CYS A 126 4.16 -11.98 17.18
N SER A 127 3.95 -13.15 17.77
CA SER A 127 5.02 -13.96 18.35
C SER A 127 5.49 -15.13 17.49
N ASP A 128 4.82 -15.40 16.37
CA ASP A 128 5.21 -16.48 15.45
C ASP A 128 4.84 -16.17 13.99
N TYR A 129 5.59 -16.80 13.08
CA TYR A 129 5.48 -16.63 11.64
C TYR A 129 4.05 -16.85 11.11
N ASN A 130 3.34 -17.89 11.57
CA ASN A 130 2.02 -18.22 11.03
C ASN A 130 1.00 -17.14 11.44
N THR A 131 1.10 -16.66 12.67
CA THR A 131 0.31 -15.50 13.13
C THR A 131 0.62 -14.27 12.28
N LEU A 132 1.90 -14.00 11.98
CA LEU A 132 2.25 -12.90 11.09
C LEU A 132 1.59 -13.09 9.73
N VAL A 133 1.74 -14.24 9.06
CA VAL A 133 1.12 -14.47 7.75
C VAL A 133 -0.39 -14.19 7.76
N LEU A 134 -1.12 -14.62 8.80
CA LEU A 134 -2.54 -14.30 8.96
C LEU A 134 -2.81 -12.79 9.03
N TRP A 135 -1.95 -12.01 9.70
CA TRP A 135 -2.02 -10.55 9.69
C TRP A 135 -1.76 -9.92 8.32
N GLY A 136 -1.17 -10.67 7.38
CA GLY A 136 -1.01 -10.24 6.00
C GLY A 136 -2.35 -9.95 5.34
N TYR A 137 -3.41 -10.64 5.74
CA TYR A 137 -4.77 -10.42 5.22
C TYR A 137 -5.26 -9.02 5.60
N GLU A 138 -5.08 -8.64 6.86
CA GLU A 138 -5.45 -7.31 7.35
C GLU A 138 -4.63 -6.22 6.68
N LEU A 139 -3.33 -6.47 6.40
CA LEU A 139 -2.49 -5.57 5.61
C LEU A 139 -3.09 -5.34 4.21
N TYR A 140 -3.49 -6.41 3.50
CA TYR A 140 -4.13 -6.27 2.19
C TYR A 140 -5.48 -5.54 2.27
N MET A 141 -6.32 -5.86 3.26
CA MET A 141 -7.62 -5.20 3.44
C MET A 141 -7.48 -3.70 3.70
N ASP A 142 -6.48 -3.29 4.49
CA ASP A 142 -6.14 -1.88 4.69
C ASP A 142 -5.74 -1.22 3.35
N MET A 143 -4.83 -1.84 2.59
CA MET A 143 -4.45 -1.32 1.27
C MET A 143 -5.64 -1.22 0.30
N PHE A 144 -6.55 -2.19 0.29
CA PHE A 144 -7.75 -2.16 -0.55
C PHE A 144 -8.66 -0.99 -0.17
N TYR A 145 -8.86 -0.76 1.12
CA TYR A 145 -9.65 0.35 1.61
C TYR A 145 -9.03 1.71 1.23
N GLN A 146 -7.71 1.84 1.41
CA GLN A 146 -6.95 3.04 1.02
C GLN A 146 -7.06 3.32 -0.48
N LEU A 147 -6.88 2.30 -1.33
CA LEU A 147 -7.04 2.41 -2.79
C LEU A 147 -8.47 2.76 -3.20
N TYR A 148 -9.47 2.15 -2.55
CA TYR A 148 -10.88 2.46 -2.77
C TYR A 148 -11.20 3.92 -2.45
N LEU A 149 -10.83 4.41 -1.28
CA LEU A 149 -11.03 5.82 -0.90
C LEU A 149 -10.36 6.77 -1.91
N CYS A 150 -9.17 6.42 -2.37
CA CYS A 150 -8.48 7.20 -3.37
C CYS A 150 -9.21 7.18 -4.73
N SER A 151 -9.75 6.04 -5.14
CA SER A 151 -10.59 5.91 -6.34
C SER A 151 -11.84 6.81 -6.25
N GLU A 152 -12.44 6.91 -5.06
CA GLU A 152 -13.58 7.78 -4.82
C GLU A 152 -13.21 9.26 -4.89
N MET A 153 -12.00 9.65 -4.49
CA MET A 153 -11.53 11.02 -4.68
C MET A 153 -11.51 11.40 -6.17
N PHE A 154 -11.10 10.47 -7.02
CA PHE A 154 -11.11 10.64 -8.48
C PHE A 154 -12.51 10.68 -9.07
N ASN A 155 -13.41 9.81 -8.62
CA ASN A 155 -14.79 9.75 -9.12
C ASN A 155 -15.59 10.99 -8.73
N GLN A 156 -15.46 11.43 -7.49
CA GLN A 156 -16.23 12.54 -6.92
C GLN A 156 -15.57 13.91 -7.14
N GLY A 157 -14.27 13.92 -7.49
CA GLY A 157 -13.50 15.15 -7.65
C GLY A 157 -13.35 15.92 -6.33
N THR A 158 -13.20 15.21 -5.22
CA THR A 158 -13.12 15.78 -3.86
C THR A 158 -12.10 15.01 -3.00
N THR A 159 -11.56 15.65 -1.97
CA THR A 159 -10.68 15.01 -0.98
C THR A 159 -11.45 14.54 0.27
N ASN A 160 -12.74 14.86 0.38
CA ASN A 160 -13.58 14.56 1.53
C ASN A 160 -14.27 13.19 1.39
N VAL A 161 -13.48 12.12 1.28
CA VAL A 161 -13.97 10.75 1.08
C VAL A 161 -14.01 9.93 2.37
N VAL A 162 -13.21 10.31 3.36
CA VAL A 162 -13.16 9.65 4.66
C VAL A 162 -14.42 9.99 5.45
N THR A 163 -15.35 9.03 5.54
CA THR A 163 -16.58 9.17 6.31
C THR A 163 -16.90 7.88 7.06
N LYS A 164 -17.74 7.96 8.11
CA LYS A 164 -18.20 6.76 8.84
C LYS A 164 -18.93 5.74 7.93
N LYS A 165 -19.55 6.21 6.85
CA LYS A 165 -20.27 5.38 5.88
C LYS A 165 -19.33 4.74 4.85
N ALA A 166 -18.11 5.27 4.70
CA ALA A 166 -17.18 4.86 3.66
C ALA A 166 -16.73 3.39 3.82
N TYR A 167 -16.65 2.88 5.04
CA TYR A 167 -16.29 1.48 5.28
C TYR A 167 -17.40 0.50 4.87
N ASP A 168 -18.67 0.83 5.16
CA ASP A 168 -19.81 0.03 4.70
C ASP A 168 -19.93 0.05 3.17
N GLU A 169 -19.66 1.21 2.57
CA GLU A 169 -19.62 1.39 1.11
C GLU A 169 -18.46 0.63 0.47
N PHE A 170 -17.30 0.58 1.14
CA PHE A 170 -16.13 -0.16 0.70
C PHE A 170 -16.42 -1.66 0.57
N ASN A 171 -16.97 -2.30 1.62
CA ASN A 171 -17.25 -3.74 1.55
C ASN A 171 -18.20 -4.09 0.39
N ALA A 172 -19.25 -3.28 0.21
CA ALA A 172 -20.16 -3.46 -0.92
C ALA A 172 -19.49 -3.22 -2.28
N ALA A 173 -18.60 -2.22 -2.37
CA ALA A 173 -17.85 -1.93 -3.59
C ALA A 173 -16.84 -3.04 -3.93
N LEU A 174 -16.16 -3.59 -2.91
CA LEU A 174 -15.22 -4.70 -3.07
C LEU A 174 -15.92 -5.94 -3.61
N ASP A 175 -17.08 -6.30 -3.06
CA ASP A 175 -17.91 -7.40 -3.60
C ASP A 175 -18.27 -7.17 -5.07
N GLN A 176 -18.67 -5.95 -5.43
CA GLN A 176 -19.00 -5.62 -6.83
C GLN A 176 -17.77 -5.66 -7.75
N LEU A 177 -16.61 -5.22 -7.25
CA LEU A 177 -15.34 -5.29 -7.98
C LEU A 177 -14.97 -6.75 -8.27
N MET A 178 -14.97 -7.60 -7.24
CA MET A 178 -14.64 -9.02 -7.37
C MET A 178 -15.61 -9.80 -8.27
N MET A 179 -16.87 -9.34 -8.39
CA MET A 179 -17.83 -9.89 -9.34
C MET A 179 -17.70 -9.33 -10.77
N GLY A 180 -16.78 -8.40 -11.02
CA GLY A 180 -16.61 -7.72 -12.31
C GLY A 180 -17.74 -6.74 -12.64
N ASN A 181 -18.54 -6.33 -11.65
CA ASN A 181 -19.70 -5.45 -11.83
C ASN A 181 -19.36 -3.97 -11.63
N LEU A 182 -18.21 -3.66 -11.03
CA LEU A 182 -17.76 -2.28 -10.79
C LEU A 182 -16.75 -1.85 -11.86
N VAL A 183 -17.21 -1.06 -12.83
CA VAL A 183 -16.34 -0.48 -13.88
C VAL A 183 -16.41 1.05 -13.79
N PRO A 184 -15.46 1.71 -13.10
CA PRO A 184 -15.50 3.17 -12.99
C PRO A 184 -15.22 3.82 -14.34
N GLU A 185 -15.80 4.99 -14.62
CA GLU A 185 -15.53 5.71 -15.88
C GLU A 185 -14.18 6.46 -15.85
N ASN A 186 -13.72 6.85 -14.66
CA ASN A 186 -12.49 7.59 -14.46
C ASN A 186 -11.28 6.65 -14.59
N LYS A 187 -10.38 6.93 -15.54
CA LYS A 187 -9.18 6.11 -15.79
C LYS A 187 -8.25 5.95 -14.58
N ASN A 188 -8.14 6.98 -13.74
CA ASN A 188 -7.33 6.89 -12.52
C ASN A 188 -8.03 5.98 -11.50
N ALA A 189 -9.35 6.07 -11.36
CA ALA A 189 -10.11 5.15 -10.51
C ALA A 189 -10.03 3.71 -11.05
N GLN A 190 -10.15 3.49 -12.36
CA GLN A 190 -9.95 2.17 -13.00
C GLN A 190 -8.59 1.59 -12.67
N LEU A 191 -7.53 2.41 -12.76
CA LEU A 191 -6.16 1.98 -12.46
C LEU A 191 -6.01 1.56 -10.99
N LEU A 192 -6.59 2.30 -10.06
CA LEU A 192 -6.52 1.98 -8.62
C LEU A 192 -7.35 0.75 -8.24
N LEU A 193 -8.55 0.59 -8.83
CA LEU A 193 -9.36 -0.61 -8.59
C LEU A 193 -8.74 -1.85 -9.24
N GLY A 194 -8.13 -1.72 -10.43
CA GLY A 194 -7.37 -2.82 -11.03
C GLY A 194 -6.18 -3.25 -10.18
N LEU A 195 -5.53 -2.31 -9.47
CA LEU A 195 -4.50 -2.66 -8.50
C LEU A 195 -5.07 -3.45 -7.31
N ILE A 196 -6.32 -3.20 -6.88
CA ILE A 196 -6.97 -4.03 -5.84
C ILE A 196 -7.14 -5.47 -6.34
N GLU A 197 -7.59 -5.68 -7.58
CA GLU A 197 -7.71 -7.02 -8.16
C GLU A 197 -6.35 -7.74 -8.22
N ASP A 198 -5.32 -7.06 -8.72
CA ASP A 198 -3.95 -7.57 -8.78
C ASP A 198 -3.40 -7.96 -7.39
N LEU A 199 -3.66 -7.14 -6.37
CA LEU A 199 -3.22 -7.39 -5.00
C LEU A 199 -4.07 -8.45 -4.30
N GLN A 200 -5.34 -8.64 -4.69
CA GLN A 200 -6.16 -9.75 -4.22
C GLN A 200 -5.59 -11.09 -4.68
N GLU A 201 -5.11 -11.19 -5.93
CA GLU A 201 -4.44 -12.40 -6.41
C GLU A 201 -3.19 -12.73 -5.57
N ASP A 202 -2.41 -11.71 -5.20
CA ASP A 202 -1.23 -11.90 -4.35
C ASP A 202 -1.60 -12.23 -2.89
N CYS A 203 -2.68 -11.65 -2.36
CA CYS A 203 -3.26 -12.04 -1.09
C CYS A 203 -3.64 -13.53 -1.10
N ASP A 204 -4.42 -13.97 -2.09
CA ASP A 204 -4.84 -15.36 -2.25
C ASP A 204 -3.63 -16.31 -2.35
N ARG A 205 -2.59 -15.94 -3.09
CA ARG A 205 -1.33 -16.71 -3.17
C ARG A 205 -0.65 -16.90 -1.81
N ILE A 206 -0.73 -15.92 -0.92
CA ILE A 206 -0.15 -16.07 0.43
C ILE A 206 -1.01 -17.02 1.28
N PHE A 207 -2.34 -16.96 1.15
CA PHE A 207 -3.26 -17.74 1.98
C PHE A 207 -3.65 -19.12 1.43
N GLU A 208 -3.40 -19.40 0.15
CA GLU A 208 -3.62 -20.71 -0.47
C GLU A 208 -2.38 -21.63 -0.38
N ASN A 209 -1.20 -21.09 -0.07
CA ASN A 209 0.07 -21.82 -0.01
C ASN A 209 0.48 -22.30 1.41
N ASP A 210 -0.31 -21.99 2.44
CA ASP A 210 -0.16 -22.48 3.83
C ASP A 210 -1.28 -23.48 4.22
#